data_AF-A0A960LCA8-F1
#
_entry.id   AF-A0A960LCA8-F1
#
_cell.length_a   1.000
_cell.length_b   1.000
_cell.length_c   1.000
_cell.angle_alpha   90.00
_cell.angle_beta   90.00
_cell.angle_gamma   90.00
#
_symmetry.space_group_name_H-M   'P 1'
#
loop_
_entity.id
_entity.type
_entity.pdbx_description
1 polymer ?
#
loop_
_entity_poly.entity_id
_entity_poly.type
_entity_poly.pdbx_seq_one_letter_code
_entity_poly.pdbx_strand_id
1 'polypeptide(L)'
;MRSLSKVLARTALVATVLVGSSVSVHADIVINGSDEFIASVEAALEKMRMAGGPSKANLEQLEMSSRDHVISENCGLGSSTPSNTGDSKSKDAGGTGKGSGTSVKWDPDHAHTYKDGVDRNPCAALAHELSHAADADSGTRDPRPDPASGVKNTEIRATGEENQFRKAQKPPLPPRTKYGCKDLPESAVCPPHLDEPHDQERLISSLFSTLDLYSLTPSPAVAAPAPVPLATVVLTGAASSSTYQAGDPVVINLALTNRSGQAVTVSPIVEGNVRVLSLTRDGVDVPYVSAEIDLEDGHDHYLTGTMVSLAAGARIDLNAWHSQYDETLGGEALGSPTFSNSGIYMIQLHSLTDPGNYELMVTYQYAGPTTGIPVDTFTRRTNNASIKFTVQ
;
A
#
# COMPACT_ATOMS: atom_id res chain seq x y z
N MET A 1 20.94 45.26 -25.73
CA MET A 1 19.49 45.00 -25.91
C MET A 1 19.28 44.25 -27.22
N ARG A 2 19.09 42.94 -27.17
CA ARG A 2 18.42 42.14 -28.22
C ARG A 2 17.87 40.89 -27.53
N SER A 3 16.58 40.67 -27.74
CA SER A 3 15.68 39.75 -27.03
C SER A 3 16.03 38.28 -27.27
N LEU A 4 16.08 37.48 -26.19
CA LEU A 4 16.09 36.03 -26.23
C LEU A 4 14.64 35.53 -26.45
N SER A 5 14.42 34.92 -27.61
CA SER A 5 13.17 34.26 -27.98
C SER A 5 13.01 32.98 -27.17
N LYS A 6 12.00 32.92 -26.28
CA LYS A 6 11.54 31.66 -25.67
C LYS A 6 10.75 30.89 -26.72
N VAL A 7 11.27 29.74 -27.14
CA VAL A 7 10.53 28.74 -27.93
C VAL A 7 9.70 27.93 -26.94
N LEU A 8 8.39 28.17 -26.91
CA LEU A 8 7.41 27.28 -26.30
C LEU A 8 7.18 26.12 -27.28
N ALA A 9 7.71 24.93 -26.96
CA ALA A 9 7.32 23.71 -27.64
C ALA A 9 5.85 23.43 -27.27
N ARG A 10 4.97 23.50 -28.27
CA ARG A 10 3.58 23.07 -28.16
C ARG A 10 3.54 21.58 -28.52
N THR A 11 3.51 20.72 -27.51
CA THR A 11 3.24 19.29 -27.71
C THR A 11 1.76 19.12 -28.03
N ALA A 12 1.44 18.58 -29.21
CA ALA A 12 0.07 18.24 -29.58
C ALA A 12 -0.25 16.86 -28.99
N LEU A 13 -1.18 16.81 -28.05
CA LEU A 13 -1.74 15.56 -27.52
C LEU A 13 -2.74 15.01 -28.55
N VAL A 14 -2.44 13.86 -29.15
CA VAL A 14 -3.40 13.14 -30.01
C VAL A 14 -4.06 12.06 -29.16
N ALA A 15 -5.23 12.35 -28.60
CA ALA A 15 -6.01 11.37 -27.86
C ALA A 15 -6.74 10.42 -28.84
N THR A 16 -6.29 9.17 -28.92
CA THR A 16 -7.06 8.11 -29.58
C THR A 16 -8.01 7.49 -28.56
N VAL A 17 -9.32 7.70 -28.72
CA VAL A 17 -10.34 7.07 -27.87
C VAL A 17 -10.45 5.59 -28.24
N LEU A 18 -9.69 4.74 -27.55
CA LEU A 18 -9.91 3.30 -27.55
C LEU A 18 -11.00 2.98 -26.53
N VAL A 19 -12.15 2.47 -27.00
CA VAL A 19 -13.12 1.77 -26.15
C VAL A 19 -12.51 0.40 -25.81
N GLY A 20 -11.50 0.42 -24.94
CA GLY A 20 -10.72 -0.73 -24.53
C GLY A 20 -11.35 -1.43 -23.33
N SER A 21 -11.43 -2.75 -23.40
CA SER A 21 -11.79 -3.66 -22.31
C SER A 21 -11.04 -3.30 -21.02
N SER A 22 -11.74 -3.43 -19.89
CA SER A 22 -11.33 -3.09 -18.53
C SER A 22 -9.86 -3.42 -18.23
N VAL A 23 -9.00 -2.41 -18.19
CA VAL A 23 -7.67 -2.53 -17.59
C VAL A 23 -7.88 -2.62 -16.09
N SER A 24 -7.44 -3.72 -15.49
CA SER A 24 -7.48 -3.93 -14.05
C SER A 24 -6.59 -2.91 -13.36
N VAL A 25 -7.19 -1.92 -12.70
CA VAL A 25 -6.51 -1.01 -11.79
C VAL A 25 -6.01 -1.86 -10.62
N HIS A 26 -4.70 -1.87 -10.38
CA HIS A 26 -4.15 -2.53 -9.20
C HIS A 26 -4.59 -1.75 -7.96
N ALA A 27 -5.29 -2.42 -7.06
CA ALA A 27 -5.75 -1.84 -5.81
C ALA A 27 -4.73 -2.19 -4.72
N ASP A 28 -3.94 -1.18 -4.34
CA ASP A 28 -3.19 -1.22 -3.09
C ASP A 28 -4.13 -1.46 -1.91
N ILE A 29 -3.60 -2.03 -0.83
CA ILE A 29 -4.36 -2.16 0.42
C ILE A 29 -4.74 -0.77 0.95
N VAL A 30 -6.03 -0.50 1.00
CA VAL A 30 -6.62 0.73 1.55
C VAL A 30 -6.70 0.59 3.07
N ILE A 31 -6.21 1.57 3.82
CA ILE A 31 -6.27 1.58 5.29
C ILE A 31 -7.24 2.68 5.74
N ASN A 32 -8.29 2.30 6.45
CA ASN A 32 -9.34 3.19 6.94
C ASN A 32 -9.42 3.15 8.47
N GLY A 33 -9.09 4.26 9.13
CA GLY A 33 -9.21 4.42 10.58
C GLY A 33 -8.61 5.72 11.07
N SER A 34 -8.43 5.85 12.38
CA SER A 34 -7.66 6.94 13.00
C SER A 34 -6.20 7.00 12.51
N ASP A 35 -5.53 8.13 12.68
CA ASP A 35 -4.10 8.27 12.33
C ASP A 35 -3.24 7.28 13.13
N GLU A 36 -3.57 7.06 14.41
CA GLU A 36 -2.93 6.08 15.28
C GLU A 36 -3.15 4.65 14.77
N PHE A 37 -4.36 4.34 14.29
CA PHE A 37 -4.67 3.05 13.67
C PHE A 37 -3.87 2.86 12.38
N ILE A 38 -3.84 3.85 11.49
CA ILE A 38 -3.09 3.80 10.23
C ILE A 38 -1.60 3.53 10.53
N ALA A 39 -1.01 4.28 11.46
CA ALA A 39 0.38 4.08 11.88
C ALA A 39 0.62 2.66 12.44
N SER A 40 -0.35 2.12 13.18
CA SER A 40 -0.27 0.76 13.73
C SER A 40 -0.36 -0.32 12.66
N VAL A 41 -1.22 -0.13 11.66
CA VAL A 41 -1.32 -1.03 10.49
C VAL A 41 -0.01 -0.98 9.71
N GLU A 42 0.49 0.20 9.36
CA GLU A 42 1.75 0.37 8.63
C GLU A 42 2.93 -0.28 9.37
N ALA A 43 3.01 -0.10 10.69
CA ALA A 43 4.02 -0.74 11.53
C ALA A 43 3.94 -2.28 11.45
N ALA A 44 2.73 -2.83 11.44
CA ALA A 44 2.50 -4.27 11.34
C ALA A 44 2.86 -4.81 9.94
N LEU A 45 2.45 -4.11 8.88
CA LEU A 45 2.80 -4.46 7.50
C LEU A 45 4.32 -4.43 7.29
N GLU A 46 5.01 -3.43 7.84
CA GLU A 46 6.48 -3.35 7.75
C GLU A 46 7.16 -4.54 8.45
N LYS A 47 6.67 -4.94 9.63
CA LYS A 47 7.16 -6.16 10.29
C LYS A 47 6.96 -7.40 9.43
N MET A 48 5.87 -7.49 8.66
CA MET A 48 5.64 -8.61 7.74
C MET A 48 6.61 -8.59 6.56
N ARG A 49 6.87 -7.42 5.98
CA ARG A 49 7.91 -7.27 4.94
C ARG A 49 9.27 -7.72 5.44
N MET A 50 9.64 -7.32 6.66
CA MET A 50 10.92 -7.66 7.28
C MET A 50 11.02 -9.10 7.77
N ALA A 51 9.90 -9.73 8.16
CA ALA A 51 9.86 -11.12 8.58
C ALA A 51 10.11 -12.11 7.41
N GLY A 52 9.78 -11.69 6.18
CA GLY A 52 9.88 -12.55 5.00
C GLY A 52 8.80 -13.65 4.96
N GLY A 53 9.07 -14.71 4.19
CA GLY A 53 8.21 -15.88 4.12
C GLY A 53 6.78 -15.59 3.65
N PRO A 54 5.79 -16.40 4.08
CA PRO A 54 4.41 -16.28 3.61
C PRO A 54 3.74 -14.94 3.92
N SER A 55 4.06 -14.29 5.06
CA SER A 55 3.46 -13.00 5.40
C SER A 55 3.91 -11.89 4.45
N LYS A 56 5.17 -11.90 4.02
CA LYS A 56 5.66 -11.00 2.97
C LYS A 56 5.00 -11.32 1.62
N ALA A 57 4.96 -12.60 1.23
CA ALA A 57 4.40 -13.01 -0.06
C ALA A 57 2.89 -12.66 -0.19
N ASN A 58 2.11 -12.86 0.87
CA ASN A 58 0.69 -12.48 0.90
C ASN A 58 0.54 -10.95 0.79
N LEU A 59 1.38 -10.17 1.48
CA LEU A 59 1.34 -8.72 1.39
C LEU A 59 1.65 -8.24 -0.03
N GLU A 60 2.71 -8.76 -0.63
CA GLU A 60 3.08 -8.46 -2.02
C GLU A 60 1.96 -8.84 -3.01
N GLN A 61 1.32 -10.00 -2.82
CA GLN A 61 0.17 -10.40 -3.64
C GLN A 61 -0.97 -9.37 -3.55
N LEU A 62 -1.34 -8.96 -2.34
CA LEU A 62 -2.45 -8.04 -2.11
C LEU A 62 -2.14 -6.63 -2.61
N GLU A 63 -0.91 -6.14 -2.44
CA GLU A 63 -0.44 -4.85 -2.98
C GLU A 63 -0.42 -4.86 -4.52
N MET A 64 -0.16 -6.02 -5.14
CA MET A 64 -0.20 -6.21 -6.59
C MET A 64 -1.57 -6.68 -7.11
N SER A 65 -2.60 -6.78 -6.27
CA SER A 65 -3.92 -7.27 -6.71
C SER A 65 -4.63 -6.21 -7.56
N SER A 66 -5.51 -6.65 -8.46
CA SER A 66 -6.46 -5.78 -9.16
C SER A 66 -7.78 -5.57 -8.43
N ARG A 67 -7.86 -5.99 -7.15
CA ARG A 67 -9.09 -6.00 -6.36
C ARG A 67 -8.90 -5.23 -5.08
N ASP A 68 -9.92 -4.48 -4.69
CA ASP A 68 -9.83 -3.67 -3.48
C ASP A 68 -9.69 -4.52 -2.22
N HIS A 69 -8.65 -4.22 -1.45
CA HIS A 69 -8.40 -4.80 -0.14
C HIS A 69 -8.40 -3.69 0.89
N VAL A 70 -9.34 -3.72 1.83
CA VAL A 70 -9.51 -2.64 2.82
C VAL A 70 -9.22 -3.18 4.22
N ILE A 71 -8.29 -2.57 4.94
CA ILE A 71 -8.09 -2.78 6.37
C ILE A 71 -8.81 -1.65 7.12
N SER A 72 -9.70 -1.99 8.04
CA SER A 72 -10.48 -1.03 8.81
C SER A 72 -10.36 -1.24 10.31
N GLU A 73 -10.38 -0.12 11.04
CA GLU A 73 -10.36 -0.10 12.50
C GLU A 73 -11.60 -0.82 13.07
N ASN A 74 -11.38 -1.60 14.13
CA ASN A 74 -12.43 -2.36 14.80
C ASN A 74 -12.13 -2.47 16.29
N CYS A 75 -13.16 -2.64 17.11
CA CYS A 75 -13.03 -3.00 18.51
C CYS A 75 -13.34 -4.50 18.68
N GLY A 76 -12.30 -5.34 18.69
CA GLY A 76 -12.47 -6.79 18.90
C GLY A 76 -11.55 -7.68 18.07
N LEU A 77 -11.97 -8.94 17.90
CA LEU A 77 -11.19 -9.92 17.13
C LEU A 77 -11.02 -9.47 15.68
N GLY A 78 -9.86 -9.81 15.12
CA GLY A 78 -9.61 -9.65 13.70
C GLY A 78 -10.58 -10.48 12.87
N SER A 79 -10.91 -10.01 11.67
CA SER A 79 -11.67 -10.80 10.71
C SER A 79 -11.40 -10.35 9.29
N SER A 80 -11.23 -11.28 8.37
CA SER A 80 -11.18 -11.04 6.93
C SER A 80 -12.44 -11.54 6.22
N THR A 81 -13.13 -10.65 5.51
CA THR A 81 -14.36 -10.96 4.78
C THR A 81 -14.18 -10.68 3.29
N PRO A 82 -14.43 -11.65 2.39
CA PRO A 82 -14.41 -11.39 0.95
C PRO A 82 -15.63 -10.60 0.50
N SER A 83 -15.43 -9.67 -0.43
CA SER A 83 -16.51 -8.93 -1.09
C SER A 83 -17.46 -9.86 -1.86
N ASN A 84 -16.96 -10.99 -2.40
CA ASN A 84 -17.73 -12.05 -3.01
C ASN A 84 -17.28 -13.43 -2.50
N THR A 85 -18.14 -14.07 -1.71
CA THR A 85 -17.85 -15.38 -1.11
C THR A 85 -17.78 -16.52 -2.14
N GLY A 86 -18.52 -16.45 -3.25
CA GLY A 86 -18.46 -17.46 -4.31
C GLY A 86 -17.16 -17.38 -5.11
N ASP A 87 -16.71 -16.17 -5.40
CA ASP A 87 -15.47 -15.95 -6.16
C ASP A 87 -14.20 -16.18 -5.34
N SER A 88 -14.27 -15.94 -4.02
CA SER A 88 -13.14 -16.17 -3.10
C SER A 88 -12.74 -17.63 -2.94
N LYS A 89 -13.61 -18.59 -3.29
CA LYS A 89 -13.39 -20.02 -3.06
C LYS A 89 -12.84 -20.73 -4.28
N SER A 90 -12.04 -21.77 -4.02
CA SER A 90 -11.57 -22.66 -5.07
C SER A 90 -12.74 -23.40 -5.71
N LYS A 91 -12.57 -23.81 -6.98
CA LYS A 91 -13.60 -24.59 -7.71
C LYS A 91 -13.93 -25.89 -6.97
N ASP A 92 -12.92 -26.56 -6.42
CA ASP A 92 -13.08 -27.81 -5.66
C ASP A 92 -13.81 -27.61 -4.33
N ALA A 93 -13.82 -26.38 -3.81
CA ALA A 93 -14.59 -25.98 -2.63
C ALA A 93 -15.97 -25.38 -2.99
N GLY A 94 -16.42 -25.54 -4.24
CA GLY A 94 -17.71 -25.04 -4.73
C GLY A 94 -17.74 -23.54 -5.02
N GLY A 95 -16.57 -22.92 -5.24
CA GLY A 95 -16.43 -21.55 -5.71
C GLY A 95 -16.24 -21.44 -7.21
N THR A 96 -16.01 -20.20 -7.67
CA THR A 96 -15.70 -19.93 -9.09
C THR A 96 -14.19 -19.93 -9.35
N GLY A 97 -13.37 -19.75 -8.31
CA GLY A 97 -11.91 -19.57 -8.40
C GLY A 97 -11.50 -18.26 -9.06
N LYS A 98 -12.40 -17.27 -9.15
CA LYS A 98 -12.12 -15.99 -9.80
C LYS A 98 -11.38 -15.00 -8.92
N GLY A 99 -11.41 -15.18 -7.60
CA GLY A 99 -10.84 -14.22 -6.67
C GLY A 99 -11.78 -13.06 -6.32
N SER A 100 -11.58 -12.49 -5.14
CA SER A 100 -12.39 -11.41 -4.57
C SER A 100 -11.53 -10.43 -3.79
N GLY A 101 -11.85 -9.14 -3.86
CA GLY A 101 -11.38 -8.16 -2.89
C GLY A 101 -11.83 -8.50 -1.47
N THR A 102 -11.28 -7.83 -0.46
CA THR A 102 -11.58 -8.13 0.95
C THR A 102 -11.74 -6.90 1.82
N SER A 103 -12.46 -7.08 2.93
CA SER A 103 -12.50 -6.17 4.07
C SER A 103 -11.95 -6.89 5.30
N VAL A 104 -10.82 -6.41 5.81
CA VAL A 104 -10.16 -6.86 7.02
C VAL A 104 -10.49 -5.90 8.14
N LYS A 105 -11.07 -6.40 9.23
CA LYS A 105 -11.26 -5.66 10.47
C LYS A 105 -10.13 -6.01 11.42
N TRP A 106 -9.49 -5.03 12.03
CA TRP A 106 -8.38 -5.26 12.94
C TRP A 106 -8.37 -4.26 14.09
N ASP A 107 -7.87 -4.73 15.23
CA ASP A 107 -7.69 -3.97 16.45
C ASP A 107 -6.22 -4.14 16.91
N PRO A 108 -5.41 -3.06 16.84
CA PRO A 108 -4.01 -3.07 17.24
C PRO A 108 -3.84 -3.26 18.75
N ASP A 109 -4.81 -2.86 19.56
CA ASP A 109 -4.73 -2.83 21.02
C ASP A 109 -5.39 -4.04 21.68
N HIS A 110 -6.06 -4.89 20.88
CA HIS A 110 -6.74 -6.06 21.39
C HIS A 110 -5.78 -7.14 21.91
N ALA A 111 -5.46 -7.09 23.18
CA ALA A 111 -4.70 -8.13 23.88
C ALA A 111 -5.65 -9.16 24.53
N HIS A 112 -5.45 -10.44 24.23
CA HIS A 112 -6.03 -11.55 24.98
C HIS A 112 -5.17 -12.80 24.81
N THR A 113 -5.33 -13.76 25.72
CA THR A 113 -4.77 -15.10 25.55
C THR A 113 -5.77 -15.95 24.78
N TYR A 114 -5.33 -16.54 23.67
CA TYR A 114 -6.15 -17.48 22.92
C TYR A 114 -6.53 -18.67 23.79
N LYS A 115 -7.57 -19.41 23.39
CA LYS A 115 -8.01 -20.62 24.10
C LYS A 115 -6.95 -21.72 24.16
N ASP A 116 -5.93 -21.62 23.31
CA ASP A 116 -4.79 -22.52 23.26
C ASP A 116 -3.68 -22.17 24.27
N GLY A 117 -3.86 -21.09 25.04
CA GLY A 117 -2.91 -20.61 26.05
C GLY A 117 -1.83 -19.68 25.52
N VAL A 118 -1.81 -19.39 24.21
CA VAL A 118 -0.85 -18.49 23.58
C VAL A 118 -1.38 -17.07 23.58
N ASP A 119 -0.56 -16.11 24.01
CA ASP A 119 -0.93 -14.70 23.97
C ASP A 119 -1.05 -14.20 22.53
N ARG A 120 -2.14 -13.47 22.26
CA ARG A 120 -2.34 -12.78 21.00
C ARG A 120 -1.25 -11.72 20.83
N ASN A 121 -0.59 -11.78 19.68
CA ASN A 121 0.23 -10.69 19.20
C ASN A 121 -0.56 -9.97 18.09
N PRO A 122 -0.84 -8.65 18.22
CA PRO A 122 -1.67 -7.94 17.24
C PRO A 122 -1.14 -8.01 15.80
N CYS A 123 0.18 -7.91 15.59
CA CYS A 123 0.78 -8.01 14.25
C CYS A 123 0.66 -9.44 13.68
N ALA A 124 0.89 -10.46 14.51
CA ALA A 124 0.69 -11.86 14.09
C ALA A 124 -0.78 -12.12 13.74
N ALA A 125 -1.72 -11.57 14.50
CA ALA A 125 -3.14 -11.66 14.20
C ALA A 125 -3.51 -10.92 12.89
N LEU A 126 -2.88 -9.78 12.58
CA LEU A 126 -3.09 -9.16 11.26
C LEU A 126 -2.54 -10.03 10.13
N ALA A 127 -1.35 -10.64 10.31
CA ALA A 127 -0.78 -11.55 9.32
C ALA A 127 -1.71 -12.74 9.05
N HIS A 128 -2.38 -13.25 10.09
CA HIS A 128 -3.43 -14.27 9.96
C HIS A 128 -4.60 -13.79 9.10
N GLU A 129 -5.13 -12.59 9.32
CA GLU A 129 -6.23 -12.05 8.51
C GLU A 129 -5.82 -11.77 7.06
N LEU A 130 -4.58 -11.35 6.83
CA LEU A 130 -4.04 -11.16 5.47
C LEU A 130 -3.81 -12.48 4.73
N SER A 131 -3.56 -13.59 5.45
CA SER A 131 -3.59 -14.93 4.85
C SER A 131 -4.96 -15.24 4.22
N HIS A 132 -6.03 -14.99 4.98
CA HIS A 132 -7.41 -15.13 4.48
C HIS A 132 -7.70 -14.19 3.31
N ALA A 133 -7.14 -12.97 3.34
CA ALA A 133 -7.30 -12.03 2.25
C ALA A 133 -6.60 -12.50 0.96
N ALA A 134 -5.37 -13.03 1.06
CA ALA A 134 -4.65 -13.58 -0.07
C ALA A 134 -5.35 -14.80 -0.68
N ASP A 135 -5.91 -15.68 0.16
CA ASP A 135 -6.74 -16.80 -0.31
C ASP A 135 -8.01 -16.35 -1.04
N ALA A 136 -8.63 -15.27 -0.54
CA ALA A 136 -9.81 -14.72 -1.17
C ALA A 136 -9.47 -14.04 -2.50
N ASP A 137 -8.36 -13.31 -2.57
CA ASP A 137 -7.90 -12.62 -3.78
C ASP A 137 -7.58 -13.58 -4.92
N SER A 138 -6.90 -14.69 -4.62
CA SER A 138 -6.55 -15.72 -5.60
C SER A 138 -7.72 -16.65 -5.95
N GLY A 139 -8.81 -16.60 -5.16
CA GLY A 139 -9.93 -17.53 -5.29
C GLY A 139 -9.55 -18.95 -4.85
N THR A 140 -8.59 -19.12 -3.94
CA THR A 140 -8.11 -20.44 -3.47
C THR A 140 -8.71 -20.87 -2.14
N ARG A 141 -9.54 -20.03 -1.51
CA ARG A 141 -10.09 -20.30 -0.17
C ARG A 141 -10.77 -21.67 -0.09
N ASP A 142 -10.29 -22.50 0.85
CA ASP A 142 -10.91 -23.79 1.19
C ASP A 142 -11.53 -23.74 2.61
N PRO A 143 -12.85 -23.53 2.72
CA PRO A 143 -13.55 -23.46 4.00
C PRO A 143 -13.88 -24.84 4.58
N ARG A 144 -13.54 -25.94 3.90
CA ARG A 144 -13.84 -27.30 4.38
C ARG A 144 -12.98 -27.62 5.60
N PRO A 145 -13.50 -28.39 6.57
CA PRO A 145 -12.70 -28.87 7.69
C PRO A 145 -11.73 -29.96 7.23
N ASP A 146 -10.50 -29.89 7.74
CA ASP A 146 -9.55 -30.99 7.69
C ASP A 146 -10.14 -32.20 8.44
N PRO A 147 -10.17 -33.40 7.84
CA PRO A 147 -10.77 -34.58 8.45
C PRO A 147 -10.13 -35.01 9.79
N ALA A 148 -8.83 -34.75 9.98
CA ALA A 148 -8.10 -35.21 11.16
C ALA A 148 -8.33 -34.28 12.37
N SER A 149 -8.19 -32.97 12.18
CA SER A 149 -8.32 -31.97 13.24
C SER A 149 -9.74 -31.42 13.40
N GLY A 150 -10.56 -31.48 12.34
CA GLY A 150 -11.84 -30.80 12.24
C GLY A 150 -11.72 -29.27 12.22
N VAL A 151 -10.53 -28.71 12.02
CA VAL A 151 -10.27 -27.27 11.83
C VAL A 151 -10.39 -26.96 10.35
N LYS A 152 -10.93 -25.79 9.97
CA LYS A 152 -11.03 -25.42 8.55
C LYS A 152 -9.64 -25.29 7.92
N ASN A 153 -9.48 -25.75 6.68
CA ASN A 153 -8.21 -25.70 5.95
C ASN A 153 -7.66 -24.27 5.86
N THR A 154 -8.53 -23.29 5.67
CA THR A 154 -8.22 -21.85 5.75
C THR A 154 -7.60 -21.42 7.08
N GLU A 155 -8.15 -21.87 8.20
CA GLU A 155 -7.61 -21.52 9.53
C GLU A 155 -6.31 -22.25 9.82
N ILE A 156 -6.14 -23.47 9.31
CA ILE A 156 -4.88 -24.22 9.38
C ILE A 156 -3.78 -23.47 8.63
N ARG A 157 -4.04 -23.05 7.39
CA ARG A 157 -3.10 -22.27 6.58
C ARG A 157 -2.77 -20.94 7.26
N ALA A 158 -3.77 -20.15 7.62
CA ALA A 158 -3.59 -18.85 8.24
C ALA A 158 -2.83 -18.94 9.57
N THR A 159 -3.08 -19.97 10.38
CA THR A 159 -2.33 -20.17 11.63
C THR A 159 -0.90 -20.69 11.38
N GLY A 160 -0.68 -21.50 10.34
CA GLY A 160 0.65 -21.91 9.93
C GLY A 160 1.52 -20.74 9.47
N GLU A 161 0.93 -19.82 8.71
CA GLU A 161 1.61 -18.59 8.29
C GLU A 161 1.80 -17.61 9.46
N GLU A 162 0.82 -17.49 10.37
CA GLU A 162 0.99 -16.80 11.65
C GLU A 162 2.20 -17.36 12.41
N ASN A 163 2.33 -18.67 12.51
CA ASN A 163 3.44 -19.32 13.22
C ASN A 163 4.81 -19.05 12.57
N GLN A 164 4.89 -18.96 11.23
CA GLN A 164 6.11 -18.51 10.56
C GLN A 164 6.45 -17.06 10.92
N PHE A 165 5.47 -16.16 10.90
CA PHE A 165 5.67 -14.78 11.32
C PHE A 165 6.12 -14.68 12.79
N ARG A 166 5.51 -15.46 13.68
CA ARG A 166 5.85 -15.54 15.11
C ARG A 166 7.29 -16.03 15.32
N LYS A 167 7.71 -17.05 14.56
CA LYS A 167 9.08 -17.57 14.57
C LYS A 167 10.12 -16.53 14.11
N ALA A 168 9.76 -15.70 13.13
CA ALA A 168 10.65 -14.68 12.58
C ALA A 168 10.86 -13.45 13.50
N GLN A 169 10.08 -13.31 14.57
CA GLN A 169 10.23 -12.18 15.50
C GLN A 169 11.54 -12.25 16.31
N LYS A 170 11.96 -11.09 16.83
CA LYS A 170 13.15 -10.96 17.69
C LYS A 170 12.78 -10.25 19.01
N PRO A 171 12.67 -10.97 20.14
CA PRO A 171 12.77 -12.44 20.27
C PRO A 171 11.60 -13.19 19.59
N PRO A 172 11.75 -14.48 19.25
CA PRO A 172 10.67 -15.27 18.68
C PRO A 172 9.47 -15.35 19.62
N LEU A 173 8.27 -15.35 19.04
CA LEU A 173 7.01 -15.52 19.78
C LEU A 173 6.64 -17.01 19.89
N PRO A 174 6.01 -17.46 21.00
CA PRO A 174 5.51 -18.84 21.12
C PRO A 174 4.53 -19.17 19.98
N PRO A 175 4.68 -20.32 19.28
CA PRO A 175 3.76 -20.71 18.22
C PRO A 175 2.43 -21.18 18.79
N ARG A 176 1.37 -21.05 18.00
CA ARG A 176 0.06 -21.63 18.27
C ARG A 176 0.06 -23.11 17.88
N THR A 177 -0.30 -23.97 18.82
CA THR A 177 -0.37 -25.43 18.63
C THR A 177 -1.80 -25.94 18.44
N LYS A 178 -2.79 -25.09 18.67
CA LYS A 178 -4.22 -25.39 18.54
C LYS A 178 -4.94 -24.22 17.86
N TYR A 179 -6.12 -24.50 17.30
CA TYR A 179 -7.07 -23.49 16.87
C TYR A 179 -8.36 -23.61 17.70
N GLY A 180 -8.59 -22.63 18.58
CA GLY A 180 -9.58 -22.79 19.65
C GLY A 180 -9.15 -23.92 20.58
N CYS A 181 -9.96 -24.98 20.68
CA CYS A 181 -9.65 -26.15 21.51
C CYS A 181 -9.17 -27.37 20.70
N LYS A 182 -8.98 -27.23 19.38
CA LYS A 182 -8.62 -28.33 18.47
C LYS A 182 -7.15 -28.28 18.11
N ASP A 183 -6.48 -29.43 18.11
CA ASP A 183 -5.06 -29.50 17.73
C ASP A 183 -4.87 -29.13 16.25
N LEU A 184 -3.82 -28.36 15.98
CA LEU A 184 -3.39 -28.07 14.62
C LEU A 184 -2.55 -29.23 14.07
N PRO A 185 -2.61 -29.51 12.76
CA PRO A 185 -1.69 -30.45 12.15
C PRO A 185 -0.24 -29.95 12.26
N GLU A 186 0.73 -30.87 12.26
CA GLU A 186 2.15 -30.55 12.41
C GLU A 186 2.64 -29.54 11.37
N SER A 187 2.12 -29.60 10.16
CA SER A 187 2.40 -28.66 9.07
C SER A 187 2.04 -27.21 9.38
N ALA A 188 1.13 -26.94 10.33
CA ALA A 188 0.81 -25.59 10.79
C ALA A 188 1.59 -25.20 12.05
N VAL A 189 1.98 -26.17 12.90
CA VAL A 189 2.73 -25.88 14.14
C VAL A 189 4.21 -25.60 13.84
N CYS A 190 4.79 -26.43 12.99
CA CYS A 190 6.18 -26.34 12.53
C CYS A 190 6.18 -26.52 11.00
N PRO A 191 5.79 -25.49 10.23
CA PRO A 191 5.75 -25.65 8.79
C PRO A 191 7.17 -25.95 8.31
N PRO A 192 7.36 -26.92 7.40
CA PRO A 192 8.67 -27.24 6.86
C PRO A 192 9.31 -25.96 6.35
N HIS A 193 10.64 -25.84 6.53
CA HIS A 193 11.38 -24.78 5.84
C HIS A 193 11.00 -24.90 4.36
N LEU A 194 10.35 -23.89 3.80
CA LEU A 194 10.38 -23.76 2.35
C LEU A 194 11.86 -23.56 2.05
N ASP A 195 12.48 -24.59 1.48
CA ASP A 195 13.86 -24.52 1.05
C ASP A 195 13.99 -23.29 0.16
N GLU A 196 14.74 -22.31 0.64
CA GLU A 196 15.29 -21.23 -0.18
C GLU A 196 15.84 -21.86 -1.47
N PRO A 197 15.62 -21.28 -2.66
CA PRO A 197 16.23 -21.78 -3.88
C PRO A 197 17.76 -21.86 -3.66
N HIS A 198 18.28 -23.08 -3.86
CA HIS A 198 19.67 -23.44 -3.69
C HIS A 198 20.63 -22.49 -4.40
N ASP A 199 21.76 -22.24 -3.72
CA ASP A 199 23.03 -21.73 -4.24
C ASP A 199 23.02 -20.32 -4.85
N GLN A 200 23.29 -19.28 -4.04
CA GLN A 200 24.25 -18.25 -4.48
C GLN A 200 24.94 -17.34 -3.44
N GLU A 201 24.79 -17.49 -2.12
CA GLU A 201 25.53 -16.61 -1.16
C GLU A 201 26.34 -17.34 -0.09
N ARG A 202 27.18 -18.28 -0.53
CA ARG A 202 28.35 -18.73 0.24
C ARG A 202 29.59 -17.91 -0.13
N LEU A 203 29.57 -16.59 0.08
CA LEU A 203 30.77 -15.77 -0.13
C LEU A 203 30.84 -14.49 0.71
N ILE A 204 30.30 -14.47 1.94
CA ILE A 204 30.77 -13.53 2.96
C ILE A 204 30.99 -14.29 4.27
N SER A 205 32.00 -15.15 4.20
CA SER A 205 32.73 -15.65 5.35
C SER A 205 33.47 -14.49 6.03
N SER A 206 33.64 -14.62 7.34
CA SER A 206 34.86 -14.21 8.04
C SER A 206 35.13 -12.71 8.08
N LEU A 207 34.64 -12.05 9.12
CA LEU A 207 35.39 -11.08 9.94
C LEU A 207 34.61 -10.92 11.27
N PHE A 208 35.34 -10.72 12.37
CA PHE A 208 34.87 -10.63 13.77
C PHE A 208 34.83 -11.96 14.56
N SER A 209 36.00 -12.58 14.69
CA SER A 209 36.38 -13.25 15.94
C SER A 209 37.07 -12.26 16.88
N THR A 210 36.98 -12.57 18.18
CA THR A 210 37.57 -11.94 19.38
C THR A 210 36.88 -10.68 19.92
N LEU A 211 36.08 -10.86 20.98
CA LEU A 211 35.99 -9.93 22.11
C LEU A 211 35.59 -10.68 23.40
N ASP A 212 36.26 -10.27 24.47
CA ASP A 212 36.43 -10.93 25.75
C ASP A 212 35.17 -11.13 26.60
N LEU A 213 35.19 -12.21 27.39
CA LEU A 213 34.25 -12.51 28.46
C LEU A 213 34.42 -11.51 29.62
N TYR A 214 33.55 -10.50 29.70
CA TYR A 214 33.35 -9.71 30.92
C TYR A 214 32.07 -10.15 31.64
N SER A 215 32.20 -10.37 32.94
CA SER A 215 31.11 -10.72 33.86
C SER A 215 30.15 -9.55 34.00
N LEU A 216 28.89 -9.71 33.59
CA LEU A 216 27.84 -8.70 33.76
C LEU A 216 27.13 -8.90 35.10
N THR A 217 27.28 -7.91 35.99
CA THR A 217 26.31 -7.66 37.07
C THR A 217 24.98 -7.21 36.47
N PRO A 218 23.82 -7.53 37.09
CA PRO A 218 22.52 -7.13 36.55
C PRO A 218 22.39 -5.60 36.50
N SER A 219 22.18 -5.09 35.29
CA SER A 219 21.90 -3.69 35.01
C SER A 219 20.47 -3.34 35.46
N PRO A 220 20.22 -2.14 36.03
CA PRO A 220 18.87 -1.71 36.35
C PRO A 220 18.00 -1.66 35.08
N ALA A 221 16.72 -1.98 35.22
CA ALA A 221 15.75 -2.02 34.14
C ALA A 221 15.81 -0.73 33.30
N VAL A 222 16.35 -0.85 32.09
CA VAL A 222 16.33 0.20 31.07
C VAL A 222 14.87 0.41 30.71
N ALA A 223 14.37 1.64 30.91
CA ALA A 223 13.06 2.05 30.44
C ALA A 223 12.89 1.65 28.97
N ALA A 224 11.73 1.10 28.63
CA ALA A 224 11.42 0.72 27.25
C ALA A 224 11.76 1.90 26.31
N PRO A 225 12.51 1.67 25.22
CA PRO A 225 12.80 2.73 24.28
C PRO A 225 11.48 3.32 23.79
N ALA A 226 11.37 4.65 23.85
CA ALA A 226 10.22 5.35 23.26
C ALA A 226 10.05 4.88 21.81
N PRO A 227 8.81 4.64 21.34
CA PRO A 227 8.58 4.17 19.98
C PRO A 227 9.28 5.13 19.01
N VAL A 228 10.22 4.58 18.23
CA VAL A 228 10.88 5.32 17.16
C VAL A 228 9.77 5.71 16.18
N PRO A 229 9.53 7.01 15.92
CA PRO A 229 8.53 7.42 14.94
C PRO A 229 8.89 6.78 13.59
N LEU A 230 7.97 6.00 13.03
CA LEU A 230 8.16 5.41 11.72
C LEU A 230 8.45 6.52 10.71
N ALA A 231 9.48 6.28 9.89
CA ALA A 231 9.91 7.16 8.84
C ALA A 231 8.75 7.44 7.86
N THR A 232 8.02 8.52 8.09
CA THR A 232 6.81 8.87 7.35
C THR A 232 7.10 10.10 6.52
N VAL A 233 7.08 9.94 5.19
CA VAL A 233 6.83 11.09 4.33
C VAL A 233 5.33 11.32 4.38
N VAL A 234 4.92 12.53 4.73
CA VAL A 234 3.52 12.92 4.88
C VAL A 234 3.15 13.82 3.71
N LEU A 235 2.07 13.48 3.00
CA LEU A 235 1.46 14.32 1.99
C LEU A 235 0.42 15.24 2.63
N THR A 236 0.52 16.52 2.30
CA THR A 236 -0.52 17.51 2.59
C THR A 236 -0.99 18.12 1.29
N GLY A 237 -2.26 18.53 1.24
CA GLY A 237 -2.85 19.11 0.04
C GLY A 237 -3.89 20.16 0.36
N ALA A 238 -4.00 21.16 -0.50
CA ALA A 238 -5.08 22.14 -0.48
C ALA A 238 -5.33 22.68 -1.89
N ALA A 239 -6.57 23.01 -2.20
CA ALA A 239 -6.87 23.81 -3.39
C ALA A 239 -6.32 25.24 -3.20
N SER A 240 -5.84 25.86 -4.28
CA SER A 240 -5.35 27.25 -4.25
C SER A 240 -6.44 28.26 -3.89
N SER A 241 -7.68 27.92 -4.20
CA SER A 241 -8.90 28.61 -3.81
C SER A 241 -9.92 27.61 -3.29
N SER A 242 -10.75 28.03 -2.32
CA SER A 242 -11.91 27.25 -1.89
C SER A 242 -13.05 27.27 -2.92
N THR A 243 -13.00 28.19 -3.89
CA THR A 243 -14.06 28.39 -4.89
C THR A 243 -13.48 28.79 -6.25
N TYR A 244 -13.99 28.18 -7.31
CA TYR A 244 -13.65 28.43 -8.72
C TYR A 244 -14.92 28.72 -9.51
N GLN A 245 -14.86 29.54 -10.56
CA GLN A 245 -15.97 29.63 -11.52
C GLN A 245 -15.91 28.43 -12.48
N ALA A 246 -17.04 28.01 -13.02
CA ALA A 246 -17.07 27.01 -14.07
C ALA A 246 -16.17 27.42 -15.26
N GLY A 247 -15.24 26.54 -15.61
CA GLY A 247 -14.23 26.79 -16.65
C GLY A 247 -12.94 27.47 -16.18
N ASP A 248 -12.84 27.88 -14.91
CA ASP A 248 -11.57 28.31 -14.34
C ASP A 248 -10.67 27.09 -14.05
N PRO A 249 -9.36 27.18 -14.31
CA PRO A 249 -8.44 26.11 -13.94
C PRO A 249 -8.40 25.93 -12.42
N VAL A 250 -8.67 24.71 -11.97
CA VAL A 250 -8.55 24.30 -10.57
C VAL A 250 -7.10 23.96 -10.29
N VAL A 251 -6.49 24.65 -9.32
CA VAL A 251 -5.10 24.41 -8.93
C VAL A 251 -5.05 23.75 -7.55
N ILE A 252 -4.35 22.63 -7.48
CA ILE A 252 -4.12 21.82 -6.28
C ILE A 252 -2.65 21.97 -5.86
N ASN A 253 -2.44 22.49 -4.66
CA ASN A 253 -1.13 22.62 -4.04
C ASN A 253 -0.89 21.40 -3.15
N LEU A 254 0.14 20.64 -3.47
CA LEU A 254 0.55 19.47 -2.71
C LEU A 254 1.95 19.68 -2.12
N ALA A 255 2.21 19.06 -0.98
CA ALA A 255 3.54 19.09 -0.38
C ALA A 255 3.85 17.83 0.40
N LEU A 256 5.11 17.39 0.30
CA LEU A 256 5.66 16.30 1.09
C LEU A 256 6.46 16.87 2.26
N THR A 257 6.25 16.30 3.44
CA THR A 257 7.07 16.58 4.62
C THR A 257 7.74 15.30 5.08
N ASN A 258 9.06 15.29 5.14
CA ASN A 258 9.79 14.17 5.70
C ASN A 258 9.72 14.22 7.24
N ARG A 259 8.91 13.37 7.85
CA ARG A 259 8.83 13.21 9.32
C ARG A 259 9.76 12.12 9.84
N SER A 260 10.54 11.49 8.98
CA SER A 260 11.54 10.52 9.41
C SER A 260 12.73 11.20 10.11
N GLY A 261 13.46 10.42 10.88
CA GLY A 261 14.72 10.86 11.50
C GLY A 261 15.93 10.87 10.56
N GLN A 262 15.75 10.58 9.26
CA GLN A 262 16.82 10.49 8.27
C GLN A 262 16.45 11.26 7.00
N ALA A 263 17.42 11.53 6.12
CA ALA A 263 17.10 12.04 4.79
C ALA A 263 16.40 10.94 3.97
N VAL A 264 15.49 11.35 3.07
CA VAL A 264 14.82 10.45 2.13
C VAL A 264 14.83 11.08 0.75
N THR A 265 15.01 10.27 -0.28
CA THR A 265 14.91 10.75 -1.66
C THR A 265 13.46 10.66 -2.15
N VAL A 266 12.94 11.71 -2.78
CA VAL A 266 11.58 11.77 -3.35
C VAL A 266 11.63 12.34 -4.75
N SER A 267 10.62 12.07 -5.58
CA SER A 267 10.42 12.80 -6.84
C SER A 267 9.35 13.88 -6.61
N PRO A 268 9.64 15.17 -6.87
CA PRO A 268 8.68 16.26 -6.63
C PRO A 268 7.63 16.40 -7.75
N ILE A 269 7.69 15.51 -8.74
CA ILE A 269 6.78 15.47 -9.87
C ILE A 269 5.43 14.92 -9.40
N VAL A 270 4.35 15.61 -9.74
CA VAL A 270 2.99 15.14 -9.43
C VAL A 270 2.62 14.01 -10.37
N GLU A 271 2.90 14.20 -11.65
CA GLU A 271 2.63 13.25 -12.71
C GLU A 271 3.31 11.92 -12.40
N GLY A 272 2.50 10.88 -12.19
CA GLY A 272 2.96 9.53 -11.88
C GLY A 272 3.13 9.22 -10.39
N ASN A 273 3.57 10.19 -9.58
CA ASN A 273 3.74 9.93 -8.14
C ASN A 273 2.49 10.21 -7.31
N VAL A 274 1.59 11.08 -7.77
CA VAL A 274 0.33 11.37 -7.06
C VAL A 274 -0.79 10.55 -7.69
N ARG A 275 -1.52 9.81 -6.85
CA ARG A 275 -2.65 8.98 -7.25
C ARG A 275 -3.96 9.56 -6.72
N VAL A 276 -4.94 9.72 -7.60
CA VAL A 276 -6.34 9.94 -7.20
C VAL A 276 -6.89 8.65 -6.61
N LEU A 277 -7.34 8.70 -5.37
CA LEU A 277 -8.04 7.60 -4.72
C LEU A 277 -9.55 7.72 -4.90
N SER A 278 -10.08 8.94 -4.80
CA SER A 278 -11.46 9.26 -5.10
C SER A 278 -11.60 10.72 -5.49
N LEU A 279 -12.60 11.01 -6.30
CA LEU A 279 -13.09 12.36 -6.55
C LEU A 279 -14.61 12.31 -6.50
N THR A 280 -15.21 13.05 -5.58
CA THR A 280 -16.66 13.16 -5.45
C THR A 280 -17.12 14.59 -5.67
N ARG A 281 -18.33 14.75 -6.20
CA ARG A 281 -19.08 16.01 -6.29
C ARG A 281 -20.37 15.85 -5.53
N ASP A 282 -20.58 16.68 -4.52
CA ASP A 282 -21.75 16.64 -3.63
C ASP A 282 -21.99 15.23 -3.03
N GLY A 283 -20.90 14.51 -2.76
CA GLY A 283 -20.90 13.14 -2.22
C GLY A 283 -21.14 12.04 -3.26
N VAL A 284 -21.25 12.37 -4.54
CA VAL A 284 -21.40 11.40 -5.64
C VAL A 284 -20.08 11.27 -6.39
N ASP A 285 -19.65 10.04 -6.71
CA ASP A 285 -18.44 9.80 -7.48
C ASP A 285 -18.45 10.51 -8.83
N VAL A 286 -17.34 11.16 -9.16
CA VAL A 286 -17.11 11.80 -10.46
C VAL A 286 -16.44 10.78 -11.38
N PRO A 287 -17.11 10.34 -12.46
CA PRO A 287 -16.52 9.37 -13.38
C PRO A 287 -15.30 9.97 -14.08
N TYR A 288 -14.39 9.10 -14.50
CA TYR A 288 -13.24 9.48 -15.33
C TYR A 288 -13.30 8.79 -16.68
N VAL A 289 -12.61 9.39 -17.64
CA VAL A 289 -12.22 8.72 -18.89
C VAL A 289 -10.73 8.41 -18.84
N SER A 290 -10.32 7.32 -19.46
CA SER A 290 -8.91 6.94 -19.58
C SER A 290 -8.41 7.21 -20.99
N ALA A 291 -7.22 7.80 -21.11
CA ALA A 291 -6.51 7.95 -22.37
C ALA A 291 -5.07 7.46 -22.23
N GLU A 292 -4.50 6.96 -23.32
CA GLU A 292 -3.07 6.68 -23.40
C GLU A 292 -2.32 7.99 -23.63
N ILE A 293 -1.17 8.15 -22.98
CA ILE A 293 -0.26 9.27 -23.18
C ILE A 293 1.12 8.74 -23.57
N ASP A 294 1.74 9.37 -24.57
CA ASP A 294 3.14 9.12 -24.91
C ASP A 294 4.01 10.19 -24.28
N LEU A 295 5.03 9.75 -23.54
CA LEU A 295 6.06 10.62 -22.99
C LEU A 295 7.34 10.43 -23.80
N GLU A 296 7.80 11.50 -24.46
CA GLU A 296 8.90 11.48 -25.44
C GLU A 296 10.19 10.82 -24.90
N ASP A 297 10.56 11.12 -23.66
CA ASP A 297 11.78 10.58 -23.02
C ASP A 297 11.51 9.36 -22.11
N GLY A 298 10.26 8.90 -22.02
CA GLY A 298 9.83 7.89 -21.08
C GLY A 298 9.72 8.41 -19.64
N HIS A 299 8.68 7.98 -18.93
CA HIS A 299 8.40 8.39 -17.56
C HIS A 299 9.51 8.03 -16.57
N ASP A 300 10.12 6.86 -16.72
CA ASP A 300 11.19 6.41 -15.84
C ASP A 300 12.36 7.38 -15.86
N HIS A 301 12.74 7.87 -17.04
CA HIS A 301 13.77 8.89 -17.19
C HIS A 301 13.35 10.21 -16.53
N TYR A 302 12.09 10.60 -16.72
CA TYR A 302 11.53 11.82 -16.15
C TYR A 302 11.48 11.80 -14.60
N LEU A 303 11.05 10.69 -14.00
CA LEU A 303 10.96 10.54 -12.54
C LEU A 303 12.34 10.41 -11.89
N THR A 304 13.24 9.61 -12.48
CA THR A 304 14.59 9.40 -11.93
C THR A 304 15.48 10.63 -12.07
N GLY A 305 15.32 11.39 -13.17
CA GLY A 305 16.07 12.62 -13.42
C GLY A 305 15.70 13.81 -12.53
N THR A 306 14.58 13.73 -11.81
CA THR A 306 14.02 14.82 -11.00
C THR A 306 14.08 14.55 -9.49
N MET A 307 14.73 13.46 -9.06
CA MET A 307 14.80 13.10 -7.65
C MET A 307 15.52 14.16 -6.80
N VAL A 308 14.97 14.40 -5.61
CA VAL A 308 15.47 15.36 -4.63
C VAL A 308 15.63 14.66 -3.28
N SER A 309 16.77 14.87 -2.63
CA SER A 309 16.97 14.47 -1.24
C SER A 309 16.28 15.45 -0.30
N LEU A 310 15.35 14.94 0.50
CA LEU A 310 14.56 15.69 1.48
C LEU A 310 15.10 15.37 2.88
N ALA A 311 15.78 16.35 3.50
CA ALA A 311 16.33 16.19 4.85
C ALA A 311 15.25 15.89 5.91
N ALA A 312 15.64 15.32 7.05
CA ALA A 312 14.74 15.08 8.18
C ALA A 312 14.04 16.39 8.61
N GLY A 313 12.71 16.35 8.72
CA GLY A 313 11.88 17.52 9.04
C GLY A 313 11.65 18.50 7.88
N ALA A 314 12.33 18.32 6.74
CA ALA A 314 12.19 19.21 5.60
C ALA A 314 10.86 19.00 4.87
N ARG A 315 10.41 20.07 4.19
CA ARG A 315 9.23 20.10 3.34
C ARG A 315 9.65 20.46 1.91
N ILE A 316 9.01 19.82 0.95
CA ILE A 316 9.06 20.18 -0.46
C ILE A 316 7.63 20.31 -0.99
N ASP A 317 7.36 21.42 -1.67
CA ASP A 317 6.10 21.55 -2.41
C ASP A 317 6.26 20.79 -3.73
N LEU A 318 5.26 19.99 -4.08
CA LEU A 318 5.20 19.35 -5.39
C LEU A 318 4.85 20.40 -6.44
N ASN A 319 5.24 20.16 -7.70
CA ASN A 319 4.84 21.05 -8.79
C ASN A 319 3.32 21.26 -8.79
N ALA A 320 2.87 22.48 -9.08
CA ALA A 320 1.44 22.80 -9.00
C ALA A 320 0.63 21.93 -9.96
N TRP A 321 -0.26 21.11 -9.41
CA TRP A 321 -1.15 20.27 -10.18
C TRP A 321 -2.39 21.07 -10.56
N HIS A 322 -2.65 21.22 -11.84
CA HIS A 322 -3.76 22.03 -12.33
C HIS A 322 -4.64 21.19 -13.25
N SER A 323 -5.94 21.47 -13.22
CA SER A 323 -6.83 21.02 -14.28
C SER A 323 -6.43 21.67 -15.60
N GLN A 324 -6.76 20.99 -16.69
CA GLN A 324 -6.58 21.50 -18.03
C GLN A 324 -7.89 21.37 -18.79
N TYR A 325 -8.15 22.32 -19.67
CA TYR A 325 -9.27 22.23 -20.60
C TYR A 325 -9.09 21.01 -21.51
N ASP A 326 -10.07 20.11 -21.48
CA ASP A 326 -10.17 18.96 -22.37
C ASP A 326 -11.40 19.11 -23.27
N GLU A 327 -11.16 19.13 -24.59
CA GLU A 327 -12.23 19.31 -25.58
C GLU A 327 -13.23 18.15 -25.60
N THR A 328 -12.78 16.93 -25.30
CA THR A 328 -13.63 15.73 -25.28
C THR A 328 -14.60 15.76 -24.10
N LEU A 329 -14.14 16.29 -22.96
CA LEU A 329 -14.96 16.48 -21.75
C LEU A 329 -15.69 17.83 -21.72
N GLY A 330 -15.45 18.70 -22.72
CA GLY A 330 -16.12 19.98 -22.89
C GLY A 330 -15.83 21.00 -21.78
N GLY A 331 -14.70 20.89 -21.09
CA GLY A 331 -14.36 21.76 -19.97
C GLY A 331 -13.08 21.36 -19.24
N GLU A 332 -12.89 21.93 -18.05
CA GLU A 332 -11.75 21.63 -17.20
C GLU A 332 -11.78 20.19 -16.70
N ALA A 333 -10.65 19.51 -16.79
CA ALA A 333 -10.46 18.16 -16.32
C ALA A 333 -9.21 18.04 -15.47
N LEU A 334 -9.32 17.35 -14.33
CA LEU A 334 -8.16 17.00 -13.51
C LEU A 334 -7.59 15.68 -14.02
N GLY A 335 -6.35 15.74 -14.52
CA GLY A 335 -5.64 14.57 -15.02
C GLY A 335 -4.77 13.91 -13.96
N SER A 336 -4.95 12.61 -13.75
CA SER A 336 -4.11 11.78 -12.88
C SER A 336 -3.43 10.70 -13.73
N PRO A 337 -2.13 10.81 -14.01
CA PRO A 337 -1.40 9.73 -14.68
C PRO A 337 -1.45 8.47 -13.82
N THR A 338 -1.74 7.34 -14.47
CA THR A 338 -1.76 6.01 -13.89
C THR A 338 -0.81 5.13 -14.68
N PHE A 339 -0.03 4.32 -13.98
CA PHE A 339 0.92 3.41 -14.60
C PHE A 339 0.26 2.06 -14.85
N SER A 340 0.41 1.53 -16.06
CA SER A 340 0.09 0.13 -16.36
C SER A 340 1.38 -0.69 -16.41
N ASN A 341 1.33 -1.93 -15.95
CA ASN A 341 2.47 -2.86 -16.01
C ASN A 341 2.92 -3.19 -17.44
N SER A 342 2.14 -2.80 -18.45
CA SER A 342 2.51 -2.89 -19.87
C SER A 342 3.52 -1.83 -20.33
N GLY A 343 3.91 -0.89 -19.46
CA GLY A 343 4.75 0.25 -19.84
C GLY A 343 4.00 1.30 -20.67
N ILE A 344 2.67 1.13 -20.81
CA ILE A 344 1.78 2.10 -21.42
C ILE A 344 1.35 3.09 -20.34
N TYR A 345 1.51 4.38 -20.60
CA TYR A 345 1.08 5.42 -19.68
C TYR A 345 -0.38 5.74 -19.95
N MET A 346 -1.19 5.62 -18.91
CA MET A 346 -2.59 6.01 -18.98
C MET A 346 -2.76 7.29 -18.18
N ILE A 347 -3.70 8.15 -18.59
CA ILE A 347 -4.17 9.27 -17.78
C ILE A 347 -5.65 9.07 -17.51
N GLN A 348 -6.05 9.21 -16.25
CA GLN A 348 -7.45 9.32 -15.86
C GLN A 348 -7.82 10.81 -15.85
N LEU A 349 -8.82 11.19 -16.63
CA LEU A 349 -9.31 12.55 -16.73
C LEU A 349 -10.68 12.62 -16.04
N HIS A 350 -10.75 13.38 -14.94
CA HIS A 350 -11.99 13.62 -14.22
C HIS A 350 -12.56 14.99 -14.59
N SER A 351 -13.81 15.02 -15.06
CA SER A 351 -14.46 16.29 -15.43
C SER A 351 -14.79 17.15 -14.20
N LEU A 352 -14.44 18.42 -14.28
CA LEU A 352 -14.77 19.47 -13.31
C LEU A 352 -15.78 20.48 -13.88
N THR A 353 -16.47 20.12 -14.97
CA THR A 353 -17.32 21.05 -15.73
C THR A 353 -18.60 21.43 -14.99
N ASP A 354 -19.25 20.49 -14.29
CA ASP A 354 -20.51 20.84 -13.60
C ASP A 354 -20.25 21.47 -12.22
N PRO A 355 -20.98 22.54 -11.86
CA PRO A 355 -20.91 23.14 -10.53
C PRO A 355 -21.22 22.14 -9.40
N GLY A 356 -20.60 22.34 -8.25
CA GLY A 356 -20.81 21.53 -7.05
C GLY A 356 -19.66 21.59 -6.05
N ASN A 357 -19.81 20.89 -4.93
CA ASN A 357 -18.76 20.76 -3.92
C ASN A 357 -17.93 19.52 -4.18
N TYR A 358 -16.68 19.71 -4.53
CA TYR A 358 -15.75 18.63 -4.83
C TYR A 358 -14.93 18.24 -3.60
N GLU A 359 -14.77 16.94 -3.40
CA GLU A 359 -13.82 16.35 -2.45
C GLU A 359 -12.92 15.37 -3.20
N LEU A 360 -11.63 15.72 -3.26
CA LEU A 360 -10.56 14.97 -3.88
C LEU A 360 -9.71 14.30 -2.79
N MET A 361 -9.58 12.98 -2.85
CA MET A 361 -8.65 12.24 -2.02
C MET A 361 -7.46 11.76 -2.85
N VAL A 362 -6.25 12.08 -2.41
CA VAL A 362 -5.02 11.69 -3.10
C VAL A 362 -3.99 11.09 -2.14
N THR A 363 -3.04 10.35 -2.70
CA THR A 363 -1.85 9.88 -2.00
C THR A 363 -0.62 10.04 -2.88
N TYR A 364 0.57 10.10 -2.28
CA TYR A 364 1.84 10.06 -2.98
C TYR A 364 2.44 8.66 -2.86
N GLN A 365 2.93 8.14 -3.97
CA GLN A 365 3.67 6.89 -4.07
C GLN A 365 4.57 6.96 -5.29
N TYR A 366 5.88 6.81 -5.09
CA TYR A 366 6.81 6.81 -6.21
C TYR A 366 6.48 5.67 -7.19
N ALA A 367 6.25 6.02 -8.46
CA ALA A 367 5.81 5.09 -9.50
C ALA A 367 6.86 4.79 -10.58
N GLY A 368 8.11 5.21 -10.35
CA GLY A 368 9.21 4.94 -11.28
C GLY A 368 9.87 3.57 -11.03
N PRO A 369 11.01 3.30 -11.70
CA PRO A 369 11.69 2.02 -11.61
C PRO A 369 12.24 1.79 -10.20
N THR A 370 12.26 0.53 -9.76
CA THR A 370 12.80 0.12 -8.45
C THR A 370 14.30 -0.15 -8.47
N THR A 371 14.91 -0.16 -9.65
CA THR A 371 16.36 -0.38 -9.84
C THR A 371 17.00 0.89 -10.40
N GLY A 372 18.29 1.11 -10.08
CA GLY A 372 19.02 2.30 -10.53
C GLY A 372 18.65 3.61 -9.84
N ILE A 373 17.83 3.54 -8.78
CA ILE A 373 17.44 4.68 -7.94
C ILE A 373 18.27 4.74 -6.64
N PRO A 374 18.37 5.91 -5.98
CA PRO A 374 18.96 6.01 -4.64
C PRO A 374 18.31 5.05 -3.65
N VAL A 375 19.11 4.39 -2.82
CA VAL A 375 18.64 3.40 -1.84
C VAL A 375 17.72 3.98 -0.75
N ASP A 376 17.77 5.31 -0.56
CA ASP A 376 16.95 6.06 0.38
C ASP A 376 15.68 6.63 -0.27
N THR A 377 15.35 6.20 -1.49
CA THR A 377 14.12 6.64 -2.17
C THR A 377 12.88 6.18 -1.41
N PHE A 378 11.98 7.11 -1.13
CA PHE A 378 10.68 6.81 -0.55
C PHE A 378 9.77 6.20 -1.63
N THR A 379 9.74 4.87 -1.66
CA THR A 379 8.91 4.06 -2.57
C THR A 379 7.56 3.64 -1.96
N ARG A 380 7.37 3.89 -0.67
CA ARG A 380 6.12 3.61 0.03
C ARG A 380 5.05 4.64 -0.33
N ARG A 381 3.83 4.35 0.08
CA ARG A 381 2.70 5.28 0.00
C ARG A 381 2.70 6.23 1.20
N THR A 382 2.27 7.47 1.01
CA THR A 382 2.02 8.43 2.11
C THR A 382 0.63 8.23 2.71
N ASN A 383 0.30 9.01 3.74
CA ASN A 383 -1.10 9.21 4.12
C ASN A 383 -1.96 9.71 2.93
N ASN A 384 -3.27 9.67 3.12
CA ASN A 384 -4.23 10.28 2.20
C ASN A 384 -4.41 11.76 2.54
N ALA A 385 -4.41 12.62 1.53
CA ALA A 385 -4.77 14.02 1.66
C ALA A 385 -6.19 14.23 1.08
N SER A 386 -7.11 14.75 1.90
CA SER A 386 -8.43 15.20 1.46
C SER A 386 -8.41 16.69 1.15
N ILE A 387 -8.84 17.05 -0.06
CA ILE A 387 -8.82 18.40 -0.61
C ILE A 387 -10.25 18.75 -1.03
N LYS A 388 -10.74 19.89 -0.54
CA LYS A 388 -12.11 20.35 -0.80
C LYS A 388 -12.12 21.67 -1.53
N PHE A 389 -12.97 21.80 -2.53
CA PHE A 389 -13.20 23.04 -3.27
C PHE A 389 -14.59 23.05 -3.90
N THR A 390 -15.08 24.22 -4.29
CA THR A 390 -16.38 24.38 -4.95
C THR A 390 -16.18 24.93 -6.36
N VAL A 391 -16.92 24.41 -7.34
CA VAL A 391 -17.06 24.99 -8.68
C VAL A 391 -18.45 25.62 -8.77
N GLN A 392 -18.56 26.87 -9.24
CA GLN A 392 -19.80 27.65 -9.31
C GLN A 392 -20.31 27.87 -10.73
#